data_AF-A0A7S0T699-F1
#
_entry.id   AF-A0A7S0T699-F1
#
_cell.length_a   1.000
_cell.length_b   1.000
_cell.length_c   1.000
_cell.angle_alpha   90.00
_cell.angle_beta   90.00
_cell.angle_gamma   90.00
#
_symmetry.space_group_name_H-M   'P 1'
#
loop_
_entity.id
_entity.type
_entity.pdbx_description
1 polymer ?
#
loop_
_entity_poly.entity_id
_entity_poly.type
_entity_poly.pdbx_seq_one_letter_code
_entity_poly.pdbx_strand_id
1 'polypeptide(L)'
;CSTSGARNSFQSREEQEHITHRPSKRSRRSRTKASPARFCHLCWRKAGMLGSRNVELFTCAGYQREKNVCRKVECDRCLLKYSRLDSKPESEQLEYLQNARRGKHTCLHCQDVCPPTAQCKFYAKANQKRREMRLLTIKD
;
A
#
# COMPACT_ATOMS: atom_id res chain seq x y z
N CYS A 1 6.47 -45.90 -65.25
CA CYS A 1 5.67 -44.69 -64.94
C CYS A 1 4.24 -45.10 -64.71
N SER A 2 3.83 -45.24 -63.45
CA SER A 2 2.47 -45.62 -63.07
C SER A 2 1.93 -44.60 -62.07
N THR A 3 0.95 -43.81 -62.51
CA THR A 3 0.22 -42.85 -61.68
C THR A 3 -1.05 -43.51 -61.15
N SER A 4 -1.16 -43.59 -59.83
CA SER A 4 -2.36 -43.92 -59.06
C SER A 4 -2.10 -43.30 -57.69
N GLY A 5 -2.95 -42.52 -57.04
CA GLY A 5 -4.39 -42.35 -57.11
C GLY A 5 -4.74 -41.82 -55.71
N ALA A 6 -5.35 -40.64 -55.63
CA ALA A 6 -5.65 -39.98 -54.37
C ALA A 6 -6.72 -40.73 -53.56
N ARG A 7 -6.51 -40.90 -52.25
CA ARG A 7 -7.55 -41.03 -51.22
C ARG A 7 -7.03 -40.44 -49.90
N ASN A 8 -7.51 -39.25 -49.55
CA ASN A 8 -7.32 -38.67 -48.22
C ASN A 8 -8.53 -39.06 -47.36
N SER A 9 -8.32 -40.03 -46.47
CA SER A 9 -9.29 -40.44 -45.46
C SER A 9 -9.02 -39.72 -44.14
N PHE A 10 -10.01 -38.91 -43.78
CA PHE A 10 -10.58 -38.68 -42.45
C PHE A 10 -9.97 -39.39 -41.21
N GLN A 11 -9.96 -38.60 -40.10
CA GLN A 11 -9.83 -38.94 -38.66
C GLN A 11 -8.38 -39.14 -38.17
N SER A 12 -7.89 -38.51 -37.09
CA SER A 12 -8.46 -38.23 -35.77
C SER A 12 -7.70 -37.05 -35.09
N ARG A 13 -8.37 -35.93 -34.73
CA ARG A 13 -8.78 -35.53 -33.35
C ARG A 13 -8.12 -36.32 -32.20
N GLU A 14 -7.24 -35.64 -31.45
CA GLU A 14 -7.49 -35.11 -30.09
C GLU A 14 -6.87 -36.00 -28.99
N GLU A 15 -5.61 -35.72 -28.65
CA GLU A 15 -5.10 -35.94 -27.29
C GLU A 15 -4.60 -34.59 -26.75
N GLN A 16 -5.54 -33.77 -26.30
CA GLN A 16 -5.24 -32.63 -25.45
C GLN A 16 -5.02 -33.18 -24.03
N GLU A 17 -3.75 -33.25 -23.64
CA GLU A 17 -3.35 -33.49 -22.27
C GLU A 17 -4.00 -32.44 -21.35
N HIS A 18 -4.99 -32.89 -20.58
CA HIS A 18 -5.64 -32.10 -19.55
C HIS A 18 -4.65 -31.90 -18.40
N ILE A 19 -3.81 -30.85 -18.50
CA ILE A 19 -3.02 -30.34 -17.38
C ILE A 19 -4.01 -29.82 -16.34
N THR A 20 -4.40 -30.69 -15.41
CA THR A 20 -5.15 -30.30 -14.23
C THR A 20 -4.23 -29.47 -13.35
N HIS A 21 -4.33 -28.15 -13.47
CA HIS A 21 -3.71 -27.22 -12.55
C HIS A 21 -4.26 -27.49 -11.14
N ARG A 22 -3.54 -28.32 -10.37
CA ARG A 22 -3.79 -28.49 -8.94
C ARG A 22 -3.83 -27.10 -8.31
N PRO A 23 -4.88 -26.73 -7.56
CA PRO A 23 -4.90 -25.46 -6.88
C PRO A 23 -3.71 -25.42 -5.93
N SER A 24 -2.73 -24.57 -6.23
CA SER A 24 -1.56 -24.40 -5.38
C SER A 24 -2.10 -24.05 -3.99
N LYS A 25 -1.90 -24.92 -3.00
CA LYS A 25 -2.21 -24.60 -1.60
C LYS A 25 -1.45 -23.31 -1.30
N ARG A 26 -2.14 -22.17 -1.27
CA ARG A 26 -1.57 -20.90 -0.80
C ARG A 26 -1.10 -21.17 0.62
N SER A 27 0.20 -21.40 0.76
CA SER A 27 0.88 -21.44 2.05
C SER A 27 0.40 -20.23 2.82
N ARG A 28 -0.27 -20.47 3.96
CA ARG A 28 -0.61 -19.43 4.91
C ARG A 28 0.73 -18.88 5.39
N ARG A 29 1.27 -17.88 4.69
CA ARG A 29 2.43 -17.11 5.13
C ARG A 29 2.12 -16.72 6.57
N SER A 30 2.89 -17.26 7.50
CA SER A 30 2.94 -16.80 8.89
C SER A 30 2.86 -15.28 8.85
N ARG A 31 1.85 -14.73 9.53
CA ARG A 31 1.56 -13.30 9.52
C ARG A 31 2.75 -12.62 10.20
N THR A 32 3.76 -12.27 9.40
CA THR A 32 4.97 -11.60 9.85
C THR A 32 4.57 -10.40 10.70
N LYS A 33 5.28 -10.17 11.82
CA LYS A 33 5.05 -9.04 12.73
C LYS A 33 4.78 -7.79 11.89
N ALA A 34 3.64 -7.14 12.13
CA ALA A 34 3.16 -6.10 11.24
C ALA A 34 4.13 -4.90 11.27
N SER A 35 4.92 -4.73 10.22
CA SER A 35 5.86 -3.61 10.08
C SER A 35 5.13 -2.28 9.86
N PRO A 36 5.75 -1.13 10.20
CA PRO A 36 5.20 0.16 9.84
C PRO A 36 5.20 0.34 8.31
N ALA A 37 4.38 1.28 7.84
CA ALA A 37 4.35 1.65 6.43
C ALA A 37 5.71 2.21 5.99
N ARG A 38 6.08 1.95 4.73
CA ARG A 38 7.35 2.41 4.14
C ARG A 38 7.27 3.80 3.50
N PHE A 39 6.07 4.35 3.42
CA PHE A 39 5.76 5.61 2.73
C PHE A 39 4.97 6.51 3.65
N CYS A 40 5.30 7.80 3.64
CA CYS A 40 4.55 8.82 4.34
C CYS A 40 3.07 8.75 3.94
N HIS A 41 2.20 8.68 4.94
CA HIS A 41 0.77 8.57 4.79
C HIS A 41 0.15 9.76 4.05
N LEU A 42 0.81 10.93 4.15
CA LEU A 42 0.29 12.21 3.69
C LEU A 42 0.78 12.58 2.29
N CYS A 43 2.07 12.34 2.00
CA CYS A 43 2.70 12.72 0.73
C CYS A 43 3.20 11.53 -0.10
N TRP A 44 3.01 10.29 0.38
CA TRP A 44 3.33 9.05 -0.33
C TRP A 44 4.82 8.85 -0.65
N ARG A 45 5.71 9.70 -0.12
CA ARG A 45 7.17 9.58 -0.30
C ARG A 45 7.77 8.56 0.67
N LYS A 46 8.79 7.84 0.21
CA LYS A 46 9.59 6.90 1.02
C LYS A 46 10.73 7.65 1.72
N ALA A 47 11.27 7.08 2.79
CA ALA A 47 12.47 7.60 3.43
C ALA A 47 13.61 7.76 2.41
N GLY A 48 14.39 8.83 2.51
CA GLY A 48 15.51 9.09 1.61
C GLY A 48 15.18 9.48 0.16
N MET A 49 13.92 9.76 -0.21
CA MET A 49 13.55 10.17 -1.60
C MET A 49 13.10 11.63 -1.72
N LEU A 50 14.02 12.60 -1.58
CA LEU A 50 13.66 14.01 -1.82
C LEU A 50 14.89 14.85 -2.20
N GLY A 51 15.40 14.64 -3.40
CA GLY A 51 16.57 15.35 -3.91
C GLY A 51 17.77 15.23 -2.97
N SER A 52 18.39 16.35 -2.61
CA SER A 52 19.58 16.43 -1.75
C SER A 52 19.31 16.31 -0.25
N ARG A 53 18.05 16.14 0.20
CA ARG A 53 17.71 16.12 1.63
C ARG A 53 17.11 14.77 2.03
N ASN A 54 17.77 14.12 2.99
CA ASN A 54 17.28 12.91 3.62
C ASN A 54 15.95 13.18 4.34
N VAL A 55 14.92 12.43 3.95
CA VAL A 55 13.59 12.47 4.59
C VAL A 55 13.52 11.36 5.61
N GLU A 56 13.25 11.73 6.86
CA GLU A 56 12.99 10.80 7.95
C GLU A 56 11.49 10.50 8.05
N LEU A 57 11.14 9.27 8.42
CA LEU A 57 9.76 8.83 8.65
C LEU A 57 9.54 8.53 10.12
N PHE A 58 8.48 9.09 10.68
CA PHE A 58 8.08 8.95 12.08
C PHE A 58 6.86 8.04 12.18
N THR A 59 6.97 7.00 13.00
CA THR A 59 5.86 6.07 13.26
C THR A 59 4.88 6.68 14.27
N CYS A 60 3.59 6.41 14.08
CA CYS A 60 2.56 6.77 15.07
C CYS A 60 2.85 6.12 16.44
N ALA A 61 2.51 6.82 17.53
CA ALA A 61 2.55 6.31 18.89
C ALA A 61 1.70 5.05 19.04
N GLY A 62 0.57 4.95 18.34
CA GLY A 62 -0.24 3.71 18.29
C GLY A 62 0.47 2.53 17.63
N TYR A 63 1.54 2.75 16.86
CA TYR A 63 2.43 1.67 16.43
C TYR A 63 3.26 1.16 17.61
N GLN A 64 3.94 2.10 18.27
CA GLN A 64 5.00 1.80 19.24
C GLN A 64 4.46 1.42 20.62
N ARG A 65 3.36 2.03 21.07
CA ARG A 65 2.82 1.90 22.44
C ARG A 65 1.60 0.98 22.51
N GLU A 66 0.80 0.94 21.45
CA GLU A 66 -0.48 0.22 21.42
C GLU A 66 -0.40 -1.04 20.54
N LYS A 67 0.65 -1.86 20.70
CA LYS A 67 0.74 -3.19 20.06
C LYS A 67 0.52 -3.18 18.53
N ASN A 68 1.04 -2.18 17.81
CA ASN A 68 0.94 -2.04 16.35
C ASN A 68 -0.47 -1.71 15.79
N VAL A 69 -1.35 -1.05 16.57
CA VAL A 69 -2.71 -0.65 16.14
C VAL A 69 -2.68 0.27 14.91
N CYS A 70 -1.79 1.26 14.89
CA CYS A 70 -1.63 2.16 13.74
C CYS A 70 -0.27 2.00 13.08
N ARG A 71 -0.23 1.55 11.83
CA ARG A 71 1.03 1.33 11.08
C ARG A 71 1.43 2.52 10.20
N LYS A 72 0.75 3.66 10.34
CA LYS A 72 1.00 4.83 9.51
C LYS A 72 2.27 5.54 9.96
N VAL A 73 2.96 6.11 8.98
CA VAL A 73 4.15 6.91 9.19
C VAL A 73 3.98 8.27 8.50
N GLU A 74 4.61 9.30 9.04
CA GLU A 74 4.59 10.65 8.50
C GLU A 74 6.04 11.13 8.34
N CYS A 75 6.35 11.86 7.27
CA CYS A 75 7.69 12.40 7.12
C CYS A 75 7.88 13.69 7.92
N ASP A 76 9.12 14.01 8.31
CA ASP A 76 9.53 15.27 8.95
C ASP A 76 8.80 16.50 8.39
N ARG A 77 8.79 16.68 7.07
CA ARG A 77 8.16 17.83 6.41
C ARG A 77 6.65 17.88 6.60
N CYS A 78 5.97 16.74 6.47
CA CYS A 78 4.52 16.71 6.67
C CYS A 78 4.18 16.87 8.15
N LEU A 79 4.98 16.28 9.02
CA LEU A 79 4.83 16.37 10.47
C LEU A 79 4.86 17.84 10.89
N LEU A 80 5.90 18.58 10.50
CA LEU A 80 6.05 20.01 10.80
C LEU A 80 4.98 20.88 10.12
N LYS A 81 4.69 20.64 8.84
CA LYS A 81 3.67 21.40 8.10
C LYS A 81 2.30 21.30 8.75
N TYR A 82 1.86 20.09 9.05
CA TYR A 82 0.51 19.88 9.58
C TYR A 82 0.39 20.11 11.09
N SER A 83 1.50 20.09 11.83
CA SER A 83 1.54 20.60 13.20
C SER A 83 1.72 22.12 13.30
N ARG A 84 1.78 22.84 12.16
CA ARG A 84 1.98 24.30 12.08
C ARG A 84 3.30 24.76 12.71
N LEU A 85 4.32 23.93 12.63
CA LEU A 85 5.67 24.22 13.14
C LEU A 85 6.66 24.62 12.04
N ASP A 86 6.27 24.55 10.77
CA ASP A 86 7.13 24.90 9.63
C ASP A 86 7.63 26.36 9.63
N SER A 87 6.88 27.26 10.26
CA SER A 87 7.22 28.67 10.46
C SER A 87 7.83 28.98 11.83
N LYS A 88 7.97 27.99 12.71
CA LYS A 88 8.54 28.16 14.05
C LYS A 88 10.07 28.15 14.04
N PRO A 89 10.74 28.68 15.08
CA PRO A 89 12.19 28.56 15.23
C PRO A 89 12.67 27.12 15.10
N GLU A 90 13.88 26.93 14.57
CA GLU A 90 14.46 25.59 14.36
C GLU A 90 14.57 24.76 15.65
N SER A 91 14.79 25.42 16.79
CA SER A 91 14.83 24.77 18.11
C SER A 91 13.51 24.07 18.45
N GLU A 92 12.37 24.74 18.24
CA GLU A 92 11.03 24.18 18.47
C GLU A 92 10.73 23.04 17.50
N GLN A 93 11.10 23.21 16.22
CA GLN A 93 10.95 22.15 15.21
C GLN A 93 11.74 20.90 15.62
N LEU A 94 12.99 21.08 16.05
CA LEU A 94 13.88 19.99 16.43
C LEU A 94 13.38 19.27 17.68
N GLU A 95 12.94 19.99 18.70
CA GLU A 95 12.35 19.41 19.90
C GLU A 95 11.13 18.53 19.56
N TYR A 96 10.24 19.04 18.71
CA TYR A 96 9.06 18.29 18.27
C TYR A 96 9.44 17.01 17.52
N LEU A 97 10.40 17.09 16.58
CA LEU A 97 10.90 15.93 15.86
C LEU A 97 11.55 14.90 16.81
N GLN A 98 12.33 15.35 17.80
CA GLN A 98 12.92 14.45 18.80
C GLN A 98 11.85 13.72 19.63
N ASN A 99 10.80 14.43 20.05
CA ASN A 99 9.66 13.80 20.73
C ASN A 99 8.97 12.77 19.83
N ALA A 100 8.82 13.05 18.54
CA ALA A 100 8.31 12.09 17.57
C ALA A 100 9.20 10.85 17.42
N ARG A 101 10.55 11.01 17.39
CA ARG A 101 11.49 9.86 17.38
C ARG A 101 11.31 8.95 18.59
N ARG A 102 11.04 9.55 19.76
CA ARG A 102 10.77 8.84 21.03
C ARG A 102 9.37 8.22 21.10
N GLY A 103 8.63 8.18 19.99
CA GLY A 103 7.32 7.54 19.95
C GLY A 103 6.20 8.30 20.63
N LYS A 104 6.39 9.59 20.91
CA LYS A 104 5.37 10.44 21.54
C LYS A 104 4.40 11.07 20.53
N HIS A 105 4.60 10.81 19.24
CA HIS A 105 3.81 11.43 18.18
C HIS A 105 2.61 10.59 17.76
N THR A 106 1.41 11.15 17.90
CA THR A 106 0.18 10.57 17.35
C THR A 106 -0.07 11.12 15.96
N CYS A 107 -0.12 10.25 14.93
CA CYS A 107 -0.30 10.68 13.55
C CYS A 107 -1.68 11.32 13.30
N LEU A 108 -1.80 12.13 12.24
CA LEU A 108 -3.05 12.82 11.88
C LEU A 108 -4.22 11.85 11.62
N HIS A 109 -3.92 10.61 11.27
CA HIS A 109 -4.96 9.59 11.08
C HIS A 109 -5.60 9.18 12.40
N CYS A 110 -4.80 8.96 13.44
CA CYS A 110 -5.33 8.61 14.76
C CYS A 110 -6.00 9.82 15.44
N GLN A 111 -5.73 11.02 14.95
CA GLN A 111 -6.41 12.25 15.34
C GLN A 111 -7.63 12.56 14.44
N ASP A 112 -7.93 11.72 13.44
CA ASP A 112 -9.01 11.91 12.45
C ASP A 112 -8.98 13.21 11.62
N VAL A 113 -7.84 13.90 11.58
CA VAL A 113 -7.63 15.17 10.86
C VAL A 113 -6.81 15.02 9.57
N CYS A 114 -6.81 13.82 8.97
CA CYS A 114 -6.06 13.61 7.72
C CYS A 114 -6.55 14.52 6.57
N PRO A 115 -5.63 15.22 5.86
CA PRO A 115 -5.97 16.05 4.71
C PRO A 115 -6.52 15.20 3.54
N PRO A 116 -7.24 15.82 2.59
CA PRO A 116 -7.80 15.11 1.42
C PRO A 116 -6.77 14.33 0.58
N THR A 117 -5.50 14.77 0.58
CA THR A 117 -4.40 14.15 -0.15
C THR A 117 -3.84 12.90 0.54
N ALA A 118 -4.23 12.64 1.80
CA ALA A 118 -3.73 11.50 2.56
C ALA A 118 -4.18 10.17 1.94
N GLN A 119 -3.34 9.14 2.05
CA GLN A 119 -3.63 7.81 1.51
C GLN A 119 -4.97 7.25 1.99
N CYS A 120 -5.38 7.52 3.24
CA CYS A 120 -6.61 6.96 3.79
C CYS A 120 -7.84 7.55 3.09
N LYS A 121 -7.82 8.85 2.79
CA LYS A 121 -8.89 9.54 2.07
C LYS A 121 -8.91 9.12 0.61
N PHE A 122 -7.75 8.98 -0.03
CA PHE A 122 -7.66 8.48 -1.40
C PHE A 122 -8.19 7.04 -1.52
N TYR A 123 -7.73 6.12 -0.68
CA TYR A 123 -8.16 4.73 -0.72
C TYR A 123 -9.62 4.56 -0.31
N ALA A 124 -10.17 5.38 0.58
CA ALA A 124 -11.59 5.37 0.90
C ALA A 124 -12.43 5.62 -0.36
N LYS A 125 -12.12 6.68 -1.11
CA LYS A 125 -12.78 7.00 -2.39
C LYS A 125 -12.58 5.90 -3.44
N ALA A 126 -11.36 5.40 -3.59
CA ALA A 126 -11.05 4.34 -4.55
C ALA A 126 -11.75 3.00 -4.21
N ASN A 127 -11.87 2.67 -2.91
CA ASN A 127 -12.58 1.48 -2.46
C ASN A 127 -14.09 1.62 -2.64
N GLN A 128 -14.65 2.80 -2.38
CA GLN A 128 -16.06 3.09 -2.63
C GLN A 128 -16.39 2.92 -4.12
N LYS A 129 -15.63 3.55 -5.02
CA LYS A 129 -15.80 3.40 -6.47
C LYS A 129 -15.72 1.93 -6.91
N ARG A 130 -14.78 1.16 -6.35
CA ARG A 130 -14.67 -0.29 -6.65
C ARG A 130 -15.87 -1.09 -6.16
N ARG A 131 -16.48 -0.71 -5.03
CA ARG A 131 -17.72 -1.35 -4.54
C ARG A 131 -18.90 -1.03 -5.45
N GLU A 132 -19.06 0.25 -5.82
CA GLU A 132 -20.12 0.69 -6.74
C GLU A 132 -20.03 -0.03 -8.10
N MET A 133 -18.85 -0.08 -8.71
CA MET A 133 -18.65 -0.80 -9.97
C MET A 133 -18.96 -2.29 -9.89
N ARG A 134 -18.62 -2.95 -8.76
CA ARG A 134 -18.97 -4.38 -8.53
C ARG A 134 -20.47 -4.59 -8.38
N LEU A 135 -21.17 -3.65 -7.73
CA LEU A 135 -22.62 -3.74 -7.58
C LEU A 135 -23.35 -3.52 -8.91
N LEU A 136 -22.77 -2.76 -9.83
CA LEU A 136 -23.30 -2.56 -11.18
C LEU A 136 -23.08 -3.79 -12.09
N THR A 137 -21.93 -4.47 -11.97
CA THR A 137 -21.61 -5.67 -12.78
C THR A 137 -22.32 -6.96 -12.33
N ILE A 138 -23.03 -6.95 -11.21
CA ILE A 138 -23.82 -8.11 -10.72
C ILE A 138 -25.29 -8.01 -11.19
N LYS A 139 -25.70 -6.88 -11.77
CA LYS A 139 -27.09 -6.61 -12.18
C LYS A 139 -27.39 -6.92 -13.65
N ASP A 140 -26.41 -7.41 -14.40
CA ASP A 140 -26.55 -7.94 -15.76
C ASP A 140 -26.32 -9.47 -15.73
#